data_AF-A0A8T3M0Y5-F1
#
_entry.id   AF-A0A8T3M0Y5-F1
#
_cell.length_a   1.000
_cell.length_b   1.000
_cell.length_c   1.000
_cell.angle_alpha   90.00
_cell.angle_beta   90.00
_cell.angle_gamma   90.00
#
_symmetry.space_group_name_H-M   'P 1'
#
loop_
_entity.id
_entity.type
_entity.pdbx_description
1 polymer ?
#
loop_
_entity_poly.entity_id
_entity_poly.type
_entity_poly.pdbx_seq_one_letter_code
_entity_poly.pdbx_strand_id
1 'polypeptide(L)'
;MAPAGKPILLLAGTSGGERRPATSPGPEREWHLPAHVRDPQAVRERMSAQVAAGADVLLAHTFLTHRRALARVGEARRARELTHDAVVLARHAAEQGRDSRVQDAPWASDPVLVAGVVPLLGDDPGGGRLGPVDAAIARDLHDHTGLLADAGVDIILVEGHPSEGHPSLAEIAVAVRAARSVGIETWAVIPLDSLHFLPYDLAAPEAVLVRVQARAAVERIMDAWASTEVPHGVMIDHTAGDREGEPNGGSAPALGDGLGALLAAGATLAGISDGATPDRLASIRTAIDAHQQERTGAQESEDEAWLDWVREGASRAPSGSALWLAVTAPHDLPDGWAWTMVTEAELPRLPNARYRFVVCPAPGIDPVALARVLEPGGVLVAVAQEPGQPGEPFRILERREMGGIDWLIARCI
;
A
#
# COMPACT_ATOMS: atom_id res chain seq x y z
N MET A 1 -0.96 -5.56 -13.26
CA MET A 1 -2.00 -4.63 -12.81
C MET A 1 -2.14 -4.77 -11.30
N ALA A 2 -2.05 -3.68 -10.53
CA ALA A 2 -2.41 -3.72 -9.11
C ALA A 2 -3.86 -4.24 -8.98
N PRO A 3 -4.17 -5.10 -7.99
CA PRO A 3 -5.53 -5.62 -7.83
C PRO A 3 -6.51 -4.45 -7.75
N ALA A 4 -7.51 -4.47 -8.63
CA ALA A 4 -8.56 -3.46 -8.65
C ALA A 4 -9.22 -3.37 -7.25
N GLY A 5 -9.35 -2.15 -6.73
CA GLY A 5 -10.13 -1.87 -5.51
C GLY A 5 -9.38 -1.77 -4.18
N LYS A 6 -8.03 -1.92 -4.11
CA LYS A 6 -7.32 -1.62 -2.86
C LYS A 6 -7.14 -0.10 -2.67
N PRO A 7 -7.47 0.47 -1.50
CA PRO A 7 -7.24 1.88 -1.25
C PRO A 7 -5.74 2.18 -1.19
N ILE A 8 -5.36 3.36 -1.68
CA ILE A 8 -4.01 3.90 -1.54
C ILE A 8 -3.95 4.61 -0.19
N LEU A 9 -3.00 4.21 0.66
CA LEU A 9 -2.91 4.72 2.04
C LEU A 9 -1.92 5.88 2.14
N LEU A 10 -2.30 6.91 2.91
CA LEU A 10 -1.48 8.07 3.24
C LEU A 10 -0.91 7.98 4.67
N LEU A 11 0.41 7.92 4.79
CA LEU A 11 1.13 7.90 6.06
C LEU A 11 1.54 9.31 6.50
N ALA A 12 1.27 9.64 7.76
CA ALA A 12 1.69 10.88 8.39
C ALA A 12 2.68 10.63 9.53
N GLY A 13 3.91 11.09 9.31
CA GLY A 13 4.99 11.10 10.28
C GLY A 13 4.99 12.32 11.18
N THR A 14 6.17 12.71 11.65
CA THR A 14 6.33 13.77 12.65
C THR A 14 6.71 15.11 12.02
N SER A 15 6.77 16.15 12.84
CA SER A 15 7.51 17.37 12.50
C SER A 15 9.00 17.23 12.91
N GLY A 16 9.92 17.85 12.17
CA GLY A 16 11.37 17.52 12.22
C GLY A 16 12.12 17.80 13.52
N GLY A 17 11.50 18.52 14.46
CA GLY A 17 12.03 18.68 15.81
C GLY A 17 11.78 17.49 16.73
N GLU A 18 10.87 16.57 16.38
CA GLU A 18 10.28 15.63 17.33
C GLU A 18 10.94 14.25 17.32
N ARG A 19 11.70 13.96 16.28
CA ARG A 19 12.56 12.77 16.15
C ARG A 19 13.96 12.98 16.70
N ARG A 20 14.21 14.12 17.34
CA ARG A 20 15.50 14.45 17.94
C ARG A 20 15.30 14.80 19.42
N PRO A 21 16.23 14.40 20.31
CA PRO A 21 16.32 15.02 21.62
C PRO A 21 16.47 16.54 21.46
N ALA A 22 15.92 17.36 22.37
CA ALA A 22 16.12 18.80 22.26
C ALA A 22 17.63 19.10 22.30
N THR A 23 18.11 19.95 21.41
CA THR A 23 19.55 20.14 21.19
C THR A 23 20.22 21.07 22.20
N SER A 24 19.47 21.62 23.16
CA SER A 24 20.00 22.50 24.20
C SER A 24 19.38 22.16 25.56
N PRO A 25 20.19 22.02 26.62
CA PRO A 25 19.69 22.04 27.99
C PRO A 25 19.11 23.42 28.27
N GLY A 26 17.81 23.56 28.04
CA GLY A 26 17.03 24.70 28.54
C GLY A 26 16.94 24.66 30.07
N PRO A 27 16.32 25.67 30.69
CA PRO A 27 16.08 25.67 32.14
C PRO A 27 15.13 24.55 32.62
N GLU A 28 14.49 23.86 31.68
CA GLU A 28 13.56 22.76 31.94
C GLU A 28 14.31 21.45 32.21
N ARG A 29 13.91 20.74 33.27
CA ARG A 29 14.51 19.45 33.69
C ARG A 29 14.30 18.32 32.66
N GLU A 30 13.44 18.52 31.68
CA GLU A 30 12.90 17.50 30.79
C GLU A 30 13.24 17.70 29.31
N TRP A 31 14.21 18.58 28.99
CA TRP A 31 14.62 18.90 27.60
C TRP A 31 14.94 17.65 26.75
N HIS A 32 15.37 16.57 27.39
CA HIS A 32 15.75 15.31 26.75
C HIS A 32 14.57 14.36 26.51
N LEU A 33 13.39 14.65 27.07
CA LEU A 33 12.21 13.80 26.93
C LEU A 33 11.63 13.91 25.51
N PRO A 34 11.07 12.81 24.97
CA PRO A 34 10.33 12.84 23.71
C PRO A 34 9.23 13.90 23.69
N ALA A 35 8.91 14.42 22.50
CA ALA A 35 7.93 15.51 22.35
C ALA A 35 6.56 15.18 22.96
N HIS A 36 6.11 13.92 22.87
CA HIS A 36 4.81 13.50 23.43
C HIS A 36 4.76 13.51 24.95
N VAL A 37 5.91 13.59 25.62
CA VAL A 37 5.98 13.73 27.09
C VAL A 37 6.03 15.20 27.48
N ARG A 38 6.81 16.01 26.74
CA ARG A 38 7.00 17.43 27.02
C ARG A 38 5.74 18.25 26.77
N ASP A 39 5.04 17.95 25.67
CA ASP A 39 3.81 18.63 25.28
C ASP A 39 2.83 17.65 24.61
N PRO A 40 2.21 16.74 25.39
CA PRO A 40 1.26 15.77 24.86
C PRO A 40 0.07 16.44 24.16
N GLN A 41 -0.34 17.63 24.62
CA GLN A 41 -1.47 18.33 24.03
C GLN A 41 -1.16 18.80 22.62
N ALA A 42 -0.05 19.53 22.41
CA ALA A 42 0.33 20.00 21.08
C ALA A 42 0.59 18.84 20.11
N VAL A 43 1.21 17.75 20.58
CA VAL A 43 1.42 16.55 19.76
C VAL A 43 0.07 15.93 19.32
N ARG A 44 -0.88 15.77 20.25
CA ARG A 44 -2.21 15.23 19.94
C ARG A 44 -2.98 16.11 18.97
N GLU A 45 -3.00 17.43 19.18
CA GLU A 45 -3.70 18.39 18.32
C GLU A 45 -3.15 18.33 16.89
N ARG A 46 -1.83 18.27 16.73
CA ARG A 46 -1.21 18.14 15.41
C ARG A 46 -1.51 16.79 14.76
N MET A 47 -1.38 15.67 15.47
CA MET A 47 -1.70 14.35 14.92
C MET A 47 -3.19 14.25 14.52
N SER A 48 -4.07 14.85 15.29
CA SER A 48 -5.50 14.95 14.97
C SER A 48 -5.73 15.78 13.70
N ALA A 49 -5.01 16.90 13.53
CA ALA A 49 -5.06 17.71 12.31
C ALA A 49 -4.51 16.97 11.08
N GLN A 50 -3.48 16.12 11.24
CA GLN A 50 -2.97 15.27 10.16
C GLN A 50 -4.04 14.27 9.67
N VAL A 51 -4.79 13.68 10.60
CA VAL A 51 -5.91 12.76 10.27
C VAL A 51 -7.06 13.50 9.60
N ALA A 52 -7.41 14.69 10.10
CA ALA A 52 -8.44 15.53 9.48
C ALA A 52 -8.05 15.94 8.04
N ALA A 53 -6.75 16.05 7.76
CA ALA A 53 -6.20 16.34 6.44
C ALA A 53 -6.08 15.11 5.51
N GLY A 54 -6.44 13.91 5.96
CA GLY A 54 -6.49 12.72 5.10
C GLY A 54 -5.44 11.66 5.38
N ALA A 55 -4.71 11.72 6.48
CA ALA A 55 -3.83 10.61 6.88
C ALA A 55 -4.64 9.36 7.24
N ASP A 56 -4.26 8.23 6.66
CA ASP A 56 -4.82 6.90 6.91
C ASP A 56 -4.01 6.14 7.96
N VAL A 57 -2.71 6.46 8.07
CA VAL A 57 -1.79 5.87 9.05
C VAL A 57 -1.03 6.98 9.79
N LEU A 58 -1.10 6.97 11.11
CA LEU A 58 -0.31 7.84 11.98
C LEU A 58 0.93 7.12 12.49
N LEU A 59 2.10 7.78 12.42
CA LEU A 59 3.30 7.27 13.08
C LEU A 59 3.31 7.71 14.56
N ALA A 60 3.16 6.76 15.47
CA ALA A 60 3.31 7.00 16.90
C ALA A 60 4.73 7.48 17.20
N HIS A 61 4.87 8.38 18.18
CA HIS A 61 6.13 9.01 18.59
C HIS A 61 7.07 8.06 19.36
N THR A 62 7.40 6.93 18.75
CA THR A 62 8.12 5.78 19.35
C THR A 62 9.57 5.68 18.87
N PHE A 63 9.99 6.55 17.96
CA PHE A 63 11.36 6.57 17.41
C PHE A 63 12.44 6.66 18.49
N LEU A 64 12.19 7.37 19.59
CA LEU A 64 13.16 7.57 20.69
C LEU A 64 12.78 6.87 22.00
N THR A 65 11.76 6.00 22.01
CA THR A 65 11.28 5.35 23.24
C THR A 65 11.96 4.02 23.54
N HIS A 66 12.86 3.55 22.66
CA HIS A 66 13.62 2.33 22.89
C HIS A 66 14.71 2.49 23.95
N ARG A 67 15.06 1.39 24.63
CA ARG A 67 16.01 1.39 25.76
C ARG A 67 17.36 2.03 25.43
N ARG A 68 17.89 1.78 24.24
CA ARG A 68 19.20 2.32 23.81
C ARG A 68 19.19 3.84 23.66
N ALA A 69 18.12 4.44 23.13
CA ALA A 69 17.99 5.90 23.08
C ALA A 69 17.86 6.48 24.49
N LEU A 70 16.97 5.91 25.31
CA LEU A 70 16.69 6.40 26.66
C LEU A 70 17.86 6.18 27.64
N ALA A 71 18.72 5.20 27.41
CA ALA A 71 19.91 4.96 28.24
C ALA A 71 20.87 6.16 28.23
N ARG A 72 20.94 6.92 27.13
CA ARG A 72 21.79 8.11 26.99
C ARG A 72 21.41 9.23 27.98
N VAL A 73 20.18 9.19 28.47
CA VAL A 73 19.59 10.21 29.35
C VAL A 73 19.18 9.63 30.71
N GLY A 74 19.55 8.38 30.99
CA GLY A 74 19.26 7.73 32.28
C GLY A 74 17.86 7.14 32.41
N GLU A 75 17.05 7.13 31.35
CA GLU A 75 15.62 6.80 31.39
C GLU A 75 15.28 5.43 30.78
N ALA A 76 16.27 4.55 30.57
CA ALA A 76 16.07 3.24 29.93
C ALA A 76 14.98 2.37 30.57
N ARG A 77 14.70 2.55 31.87
CA ARG A 77 13.66 1.82 32.60
C ARG A 77 12.24 2.24 32.22
N ARG A 78 12.07 3.44 31.65
CA ARG A 78 10.78 3.99 31.21
C ARG A 78 10.42 3.63 29.77
N ALA A 79 11.22 2.83 29.07
CA ALA A 79 10.97 2.47 27.67
C ALA A 79 9.55 1.92 27.44
N ARG A 80 9.07 1.02 28.31
CA ARG A 80 7.71 0.47 28.21
C ARG A 80 6.64 1.54 28.38
N GLU A 81 6.76 2.33 29.44
CA GLU A 81 5.82 3.42 29.77
C GLU A 81 5.76 4.44 28.62
N LEU A 82 6.91 4.93 28.16
CA LEU A 82 6.99 5.96 27.12
C LEU A 82 6.51 5.46 25.75
N THR A 83 6.76 4.19 25.42
CA THR A 83 6.21 3.57 24.21
C THR A 83 4.69 3.45 24.29
N HIS A 84 4.15 2.98 25.42
CA HIS A 84 2.72 2.88 25.64
C HIS A 84 2.04 4.25 25.52
N ASP A 85 2.57 5.27 26.20
CA ASP A 85 2.02 6.62 26.20
C ASP A 85 2.00 7.23 24.79
N ALA A 86 3.05 6.99 23.98
CA ALA A 86 3.11 7.45 22.60
C ALA A 86 2.00 6.83 21.73
N VAL A 87 1.72 5.54 21.91
CA VAL A 87 0.70 4.82 21.15
C VAL A 87 -0.71 5.22 21.59
N VAL A 88 -0.96 5.35 22.90
CA VAL A 88 -2.23 5.85 23.43
C VAL A 88 -2.52 7.26 22.92
N LEU A 89 -1.52 8.15 22.92
CA LEU A 89 -1.66 9.50 22.40
C LEU A 89 -2.04 9.49 20.91
N ALA A 90 -1.38 8.65 20.12
CA ALA A 90 -1.67 8.49 18.69
C ALA A 90 -3.10 7.97 18.44
N ARG A 91 -3.58 7.00 19.24
CA ARG A 91 -4.96 6.49 19.15
C ARG A 91 -6.00 7.56 19.49
N HIS A 92 -5.80 8.34 20.55
CA HIS A 92 -6.68 9.46 20.86
C HIS A 92 -6.69 10.52 19.75
N ALA A 93 -5.52 10.82 19.18
CA ALA A 93 -5.43 11.74 18.05
C ALA A 93 -6.14 11.21 16.80
N ALA A 94 -6.04 9.90 16.54
CA ALA A 94 -6.73 9.21 15.45
C ALA A 94 -8.25 9.33 15.56
N GLU A 95 -8.80 9.05 16.75
CA GLU A 95 -10.23 9.18 17.01
C GLU A 95 -10.72 10.62 16.86
N GLN A 96 -10.05 11.57 17.52
CA GLN A 96 -10.39 12.99 17.46
C GLN A 96 -10.31 13.55 16.03
N GLY A 97 -9.26 13.16 15.30
CA GLY A 97 -9.07 13.60 13.91
C GLY A 97 -10.12 13.02 12.98
N ARG A 98 -10.52 11.76 13.17
CA ARG A 98 -11.59 11.12 12.38
C ARG A 98 -12.92 11.86 12.50
N ASP A 99 -13.27 12.27 13.72
CA ASP A 99 -14.48 13.06 13.97
C ASP A 99 -14.46 14.43 13.27
N SER A 100 -13.27 14.90 12.88
CA SER A 100 -13.04 16.18 12.20
C SER A 100 -12.81 16.05 10.69
N ARG A 101 -12.89 14.84 10.12
CA ARG A 101 -12.73 14.60 8.67
C ARG A 101 -13.89 15.21 7.89
N VAL A 102 -13.64 15.54 6.63
CA VAL A 102 -14.68 15.99 5.69
C VAL A 102 -15.68 14.85 5.48
N GLN A 103 -16.93 15.05 5.90
CA GLN A 103 -17.93 13.97 6.00
C GLN A 103 -18.27 13.29 4.66
N ASP A 104 -18.11 13.99 3.54
CA ASP A 104 -18.41 13.47 2.21
C ASP A 104 -17.20 12.87 1.50
N ALA A 105 -16.02 12.86 2.14
CA ALA A 105 -14.84 12.26 1.53
C ALA A 105 -14.98 10.72 1.53
N PRO A 106 -14.62 10.01 0.44
CA PRO A 106 -14.74 8.54 0.36
C PRO A 106 -14.00 7.80 1.49
N TRP A 107 -12.92 8.38 1.99
CA TRP A 107 -12.08 7.84 3.07
C TRP A 107 -12.51 8.27 4.47
N ALA A 108 -13.57 9.10 4.60
CA ALA A 108 -13.93 9.71 5.89
C ALA A 108 -14.29 8.68 6.97
N SER A 109 -14.96 7.60 6.57
CA SER A 109 -15.39 6.51 7.45
C SER A 109 -14.32 5.48 7.75
N ASP A 110 -13.19 5.51 7.02
CA ASP A 110 -12.17 4.47 7.13
C ASP A 110 -11.45 4.56 8.50
N PRO A 111 -11.10 3.40 9.09
CA PRO A 111 -10.30 3.39 10.30
C PRO A 111 -8.92 4.02 10.04
N VAL A 112 -8.44 4.78 11.02
CA VAL A 112 -7.07 5.31 11.02
C VAL A 112 -6.19 4.32 11.77
N LEU A 113 -5.12 3.87 11.12
CA LEU A 113 -4.16 2.94 11.70
C LEU A 113 -3.07 3.70 12.47
N VAL A 114 -2.55 3.09 13.54
CA VAL A 114 -1.42 3.60 14.31
C VAL A 114 -0.22 2.69 14.10
N ALA A 115 0.83 3.25 13.50
CA ALA A 115 2.10 2.56 13.28
C ALA A 115 3.12 2.90 14.37
N GLY A 116 3.71 1.87 14.97
CA GLY A 116 4.91 1.99 15.80
C GLY A 116 6.17 2.03 14.95
N VAL A 117 7.13 2.88 15.30
CA VAL A 117 8.36 3.04 14.52
C VAL A 117 9.51 2.31 15.20
N VAL A 118 10.17 1.43 14.44
CA VAL A 118 11.42 0.78 14.80
C VAL A 118 12.56 1.54 14.10
N PRO A 119 13.37 2.31 14.83
CA PRO A 119 14.48 3.04 14.24
C PRO A 119 15.61 2.09 13.82
N LEU A 120 16.13 2.27 12.62
CA LEU A 120 17.42 1.71 12.21
C LEU A 120 18.52 2.58 12.81
N LEU A 121 19.40 1.97 13.59
CA LEU A 121 20.30 2.65 14.51
C LEU A 121 21.64 3.00 13.84
N GLY A 122 21.93 2.39 12.69
CA GLY A 122 23.15 2.62 11.92
C GLY A 122 24.44 2.25 12.67
N ASP A 123 25.56 2.39 11.97
CA ASP A 123 26.89 2.36 12.57
C ASP A 123 27.17 3.71 13.23
N ASP A 124 27.08 3.78 14.57
CA ASP A 124 27.43 4.98 15.34
C ASP A 124 28.90 5.38 15.06
N PRO A 125 29.19 6.49 14.34
CA PRO A 125 30.56 6.88 14.02
C PRO A 125 31.32 7.42 15.24
N GLY A 126 30.63 7.70 16.35
CA GLY A 126 31.21 8.32 17.54
C GLY A 126 31.66 7.33 18.63
N GLY A 127 31.38 6.03 18.47
CA GLY A 127 31.55 5.05 19.54
C GLY A 127 32.81 4.18 19.49
N GLY A 128 33.54 4.13 18.38
CA GLY A 128 34.84 3.45 18.25
C GLY A 128 34.89 1.96 18.67
N ARG A 129 33.75 1.31 18.87
CA ARG A 129 33.65 -0.08 19.32
C ARG A 129 32.49 -0.77 18.61
N LEU A 130 32.77 -1.33 17.45
CA LEU A 130 31.87 -2.26 16.77
C LEU A 130 32.60 -3.58 16.51
N GLY A 131 32.10 -4.60 17.19
CA GLY A 131 32.32 -6.04 16.96
C GLY A 131 31.73 -6.82 18.14
N PRO A 132 31.20 -8.04 17.99
CA PRO A 132 30.25 -8.53 16.98
C PRO A 132 28.84 -7.96 17.27
N VAL A 133 28.32 -7.18 16.33
CA VAL A 133 27.25 -6.17 16.53
C VAL A 133 25.83 -6.73 16.36
N ASP A 134 25.67 -7.86 15.66
CA ASP A 134 24.35 -8.34 15.22
C ASP A 134 23.45 -8.81 16.38
N ALA A 135 24.00 -9.53 17.36
CA ALA A 135 23.19 -10.14 18.42
C ALA A 135 22.66 -9.12 19.44
N ALA A 136 23.42 -8.06 19.72
CA ALA A 136 22.99 -6.98 20.60
C ALA A 136 21.93 -6.10 19.92
N ILE A 137 22.16 -5.73 18.65
CA ILE A 137 21.17 -5.01 17.84
C ILE A 137 19.89 -5.83 17.70
N ALA A 138 19.99 -7.12 17.35
CA ALA A 138 18.82 -7.99 17.24
C ALA A 138 18.01 -8.08 18.54
N ARG A 139 18.70 -8.11 19.70
CA ARG A 139 18.03 -8.09 21.01
C ARG A 139 17.32 -6.77 21.27
N ASP A 140 17.98 -5.64 21.02
CA ASP A 140 17.39 -4.31 21.21
C ASP A 140 16.16 -4.12 20.30
N LEU A 141 16.25 -4.58 19.05
CA LEU A 141 15.14 -4.57 18.09
C LEU A 141 13.99 -5.46 18.57
N HIS A 142 14.28 -6.69 19.00
CA HIS A 142 13.26 -7.61 19.51
C HIS A 142 12.57 -7.07 20.78
N ASP A 143 13.34 -6.51 21.71
CA ASP A 143 12.82 -5.85 22.90
C ASP A 143 11.87 -4.70 22.51
N HIS A 144 12.28 -3.83 21.58
CA HIS A 144 11.46 -2.69 21.15
C HIS A 144 10.20 -3.12 20.39
N THR A 145 10.30 -4.09 19.48
CA THR A 145 9.13 -4.63 18.76
C THR A 145 8.14 -5.30 19.72
N GLY A 146 8.64 -5.97 20.77
CA GLY A 146 7.79 -6.50 21.84
C GLY A 146 7.04 -5.40 22.60
N LEU A 147 7.71 -4.28 22.91
CA LEU A 147 7.06 -3.12 23.55
C LEU A 147 6.00 -2.47 22.64
N LEU A 148 6.24 -2.40 21.33
CA LEU A 148 5.26 -1.88 20.36
C LEU A 148 4.03 -2.79 20.26
N ALA A 149 4.24 -4.11 20.21
CA ALA A 149 3.14 -5.09 20.21
C ALA A 149 2.33 -5.03 21.50
N ASP A 150 2.99 -4.97 22.67
CA ASP A 150 2.35 -4.80 23.98
C ASP A 150 1.54 -3.50 24.07
N ALA A 151 2.02 -2.42 23.44
CA ALA A 151 1.31 -1.14 23.35
C ALA A 151 0.12 -1.17 22.38
N GLY A 152 -0.01 -2.24 21.59
CA GLY A 152 -1.11 -2.47 20.67
C GLY A 152 -1.06 -1.53 19.47
N VAL A 153 0.06 -1.47 18.74
CA VAL A 153 0.10 -0.82 17.42
C VAL A 153 -0.55 -1.70 16.34
N ASP A 154 -1.07 -1.08 15.28
CA ASP A 154 -1.67 -1.80 14.14
C ASP A 154 -0.59 -2.26 13.15
N ILE A 155 0.46 -1.45 12.98
CA ILE A 155 1.59 -1.68 12.07
C ILE A 155 2.91 -1.44 12.82
N ILE A 156 3.96 -2.18 12.48
CA ILE A 156 5.34 -1.85 12.83
C ILE A 156 6.06 -1.36 11.58
N LEU A 157 6.47 -0.09 11.57
CA LEU A 157 7.25 0.52 10.50
C LEU A 157 8.74 0.50 10.86
N VAL A 158 9.53 -0.25 10.10
CA VAL A 158 10.99 -0.23 10.18
C VAL A 158 11.52 0.92 9.32
N GLU A 159 12.15 1.93 9.92
CA GLU A 159 12.76 3.03 9.16
C GLU A 159 14.04 3.58 9.79
N GLY A 160 14.93 4.10 8.95
CA GLY A 160 16.13 4.83 9.38
C GLY A 160 16.00 6.33 9.20
N HIS A 161 16.70 7.11 10.03
CA HIS A 161 16.80 8.56 9.86
C HIS A 161 17.91 8.90 8.84
N PRO A 162 17.69 9.83 7.88
CA PRO A 162 18.65 10.13 6.82
C PRO A 162 20.01 10.69 7.30
N SER A 163 20.07 11.21 8.54
CA SER A 163 21.29 11.77 9.13
C SER A 163 22.15 10.80 9.96
N GLU A 164 21.70 9.55 10.18
CA GLU A 164 22.36 8.60 11.10
C GLU A 164 23.15 7.50 10.37
N GLY A 165 23.63 7.79 9.15
CA GLY A 165 24.30 6.83 8.28
C GLY A 165 23.31 6.07 7.39
N HIS A 166 23.83 5.37 6.37
CA HIS A 166 23.01 4.51 5.52
C HIS A 166 22.82 3.16 6.23
N PRO A 167 21.59 2.80 6.66
CA PRO A 167 21.38 1.50 7.26
C PRO A 167 21.69 0.42 6.23
N SER A 168 22.39 -0.63 6.65
CA SER A 168 22.65 -1.76 5.78
C SER A 168 21.37 -2.55 5.55
N LEU A 169 21.26 -3.21 4.40
CA LEU A 169 20.15 -4.14 4.13
C LEU A 169 20.08 -5.29 5.13
N ALA A 170 21.23 -5.68 5.69
CA ALA A 170 21.30 -6.68 6.74
C ALA A 170 20.58 -6.19 8.02
N GLU A 171 20.78 -4.93 8.41
CA GLU A 171 20.10 -4.33 9.56
C GLU A 171 18.59 -4.25 9.34
N ILE A 172 18.16 -3.80 8.15
CA ILE A 172 16.75 -3.77 7.76
C ILE A 172 16.13 -5.17 7.89
N ALA A 173 16.77 -6.19 7.33
CA ALA A 173 16.27 -7.55 7.39
C ALA A 173 16.20 -8.11 8.83
N VAL A 174 17.14 -7.73 9.72
CA VAL A 174 17.08 -8.10 11.14
C VAL A 174 15.90 -7.42 11.83
N ALA A 175 15.69 -6.13 11.59
CA ALA A 175 14.58 -5.37 12.16
C ALA A 175 13.21 -5.89 11.67
N VAL A 176 13.08 -6.19 10.38
CA VAL A 176 11.87 -6.82 9.81
C VAL A 176 11.60 -8.17 10.46
N ARG A 177 12.61 -9.04 10.62
CA ARG A 177 12.43 -10.32 11.32
C ARG A 177 11.98 -10.16 12.77
N ALA A 178 12.55 -9.19 13.48
CA ALA A 178 12.15 -8.90 14.86
C ALA A 178 10.69 -8.44 14.94
N ALA A 179 10.27 -7.52 14.06
CA ALA A 179 8.91 -7.02 14.00
C ALA A 179 7.89 -8.11 13.62
N ARG A 180 8.21 -8.97 12.65
CA ARG A 180 7.33 -10.07 12.26
C ARG A 180 7.23 -11.15 13.34
N SER A 181 8.27 -11.33 14.17
CA SER A 181 8.26 -12.33 15.25
C SER A 181 7.20 -12.08 16.33
N VAL A 182 6.67 -10.85 16.41
CA VAL A 182 5.59 -10.50 17.33
C VAL A 182 4.19 -10.56 16.69
N GLY A 183 4.09 -10.98 15.42
CA GLY A 183 2.81 -11.23 14.75
C GLY A 183 2.02 -9.98 14.33
N ILE A 184 2.69 -8.83 14.23
CA ILE A 184 2.10 -7.56 13.78
C ILE A 184 2.51 -7.29 12.33
N GLU A 185 1.61 -6.69 11.55
CA GLU A 185 1.90 -6.25 10.18
C GLU A 185 3.14 -5.34 10.15
N THR A 186 4.10 -5.67 9.29
CA THR A 186 5.43 -5.05 9.28
C THR A 186 5.70 -4.39 7.93
N TRP A 187 5.96 -3.09 7.96
CA TRP A 187 6.35 -2.32 6.79
C TRP A 187 7.83 -1.91 6.91
N ALA A 188 8.49 -1.74 5.77
CA ALA A 188 9.89 -1.28 5.75
C ALA A 188 10.05 -0.05 4.87
N VAL A 189 10.83 0.92 5.35
CA VAL A 189 11.31 2.06 4.54
C VAL A 189 12.75 1.79 4.13
N ILE A 190 13.02 1.70 2.83
CA ILE A 190 14.36 1.45 2.29
C ILE A 190 14.93 2.69 1.59
N PRO A 191 16.27 2.88 1.61
CA PRO A 191 16.90 3.90 0.77
C PRO A 191 16.70 3.62 -0.71
N LEU A 192 16.57 4.66 -1.53
CA LEU A 192 16.46 4.55 -2.99
C LEU A 192 17.58 3.70 -3.62
N ASP A 193 18.82 3.81 -3.12
CA ASP A 193 19.93 3.04 -3.69
C ASP A 193 19.87 1.55 -3.35
N SER A 194 19.05 1.16 -2.39
CA SER A 194 18.78 -0.24 -2.05
C SER A 194 17.62 -0.84 -2.83
N LEU A 195 16.96 -0.07 -3.70
CA LEU A 195 15.76 -0.48 -4.41
C LEU A 195 15.93 -1.74 -5.27
N HIS A 196 17.11 -1.90 -5.89
CA HIS A 196 17.42 -3.07 -6.72
C HIS A 196 17.48 -4.39 -5.94
N PHE A 197 17.45 -4.33 -4.60
CA PHE A 197 17.38 -5.50 -3.73
C PHE A 197 15.95 -5.90 -3.35
N LEU A 198 14.91 -5.14 -3.73
CA LEU A 198 13.51 -5.51 -3.51
C LEU A 198 13.14 -6.93 -3.97
N PRO A 199 13.67 -7.47 -5.10
CA PRO A 199 13.37 -8.84 -5.52
C PRO A 199 14.02 -9.92 -4.64
N TYR A 200 14.92 -9.55 -3.73
CA TYR A 200 15.76 -10.46 -2.95
C TYR A 200 15.42 -10.32 -1.45
N ASP A 201 14.66 -11.28 -0.95
CA ASP A 201 14.04 -11.38 0.38
C ASP A 201 14.72 -10.59 1.54
N LEU A 202 14.21 -9.39 1.84
CA LEU A 202 14.52 -8.60 3.06
C LEU A 202 13.70 -9.08 4.29
N ALA A 203 13.45 -10.40 4.32
CA ALA A 203 12.60 -11.20 5.22
C ALA A 203 11.09 -10.84 5.20
N ALA A 204 10.61 -10.52 4.00
CA ALA A 204 9.22 -10.33 3.56
C ALA A 204 8.33 -9.45 4.46
N PRO A 205 8.58 -8.13 4.54
CA PRO A 205 7.59 -7.20 5.07
C PRO A 205 6.31 -7.24 4.21
N GLU A 206 5.17 -6.92 4.82
CA GLU A 206 3.88 -6.86 4.14
C GLU A 206 3.77 -5.64 3.22
N ALA A 207 4.60 -4.61 3.41
CA ALA A 207 4.75 -3.50 2.46
C ALA A 207 6.14 -2.84 2.49
N VAL A 208 6.51 -2.17 1.39
CA VAL A 208 7.79 -1.45 1.28
C VAL A 208 7.62 -0.02 0.76
N LEU A 209 8.11 0.96 1.52
CA LEU A 209 8.22 2.34 1.07
C LEU A 209 9.67 2.65 0.67
N VAL A 210 9.83 3.40 -0.41
CA VAL A 210 11.12 3.90 -0.87
C VAL A 210 11.29 5.32 -0.36
N ARG A 211 12.39 5.59 0.35
CA ARG A 211 12.71 6.94 0.79
C ARG A 211 13.17 7.78 -0.39
N VAL A 212 12.46 8.87 -0.69
CA VAL A 212 12.75 9.75 -1.83
C VAL A 212 13.10 11.16 -1.35
N GLN A 213 14.21 11.70 -1.87
CA GLN A 213 14.67 13.06 -1.58
C GLN A 213 14.66 13.98 -2.81
N ALA A 214 14.51 13.44 -4.03
CA ALA A 214 14.58 14.22 -5.27
C ALA A 214 13.75 13.62 -6.40
N ARG A 215 13.30 14.48 -7.32
CA ARG A 215 12.48 14.13 -8.50
C ARG A 215 13.13 13.10 -9.43
N ALA A 216 14.46 13.12 -9.57
CA ALA A 216 15.21 12.19 -10.43
C ALA A 216 15.11 10.70 -9.98
N ALA A 217 14.49 10.44 -8.82
CA ALA A 217 14.27 9.10 -8.31
C ALA A 217 13.09 8.36 -8.97
N VAL A 218 12.11 9.08 -9.53
CA VAL A 218 10.84 8.49 -9.97
C VAL A 218 11.05 7.41 -11.02
N GLU A 219 11.83 7.66 -12.07
CA GLU A 219 12.07 6.68 -13.15
C GLU A 219 12.71 5.39 -12.63
N ARG A 220 13.71 5.49 -11.76
CA ARG A 220 14.35 4.32 -11.11
C ARG A 220 13.36 3.51 -10.29
N ILE A 221 12.38 4.18 -9.68
CA ILE A 221 11.33 3.56 -8.87
C ILE A 221 10.37 2.76 -9.74
N MET A 222 9.92 3.33 -10.87
CA MET A 222 9.01 2.68 -11.81
C MET A 222 9.56 1.32 -12.29
N ASP A 223 10.83 1.30 -12.70
CA ASP A 223 11.48 0.10 -13.25
C ASP A 223 11.55 -1.03 -12.22
N ALA A 224 11.80 -0.70 -10.95
CA ALA A 224 11.85 -1.71 -9.89
C ALA A 224 10.46 -2.24 -9.54
N TRP A 225 9.45 -1.37 -9.49
CA TRP A 225 8.09 -1.72 -9.11
C TRP A 225 7.36 -2.61 -10.12
N ALA A 226 7.72 -2.53 -11.40
CA ALA A 226 7.16 -3.39 -12.43
C ALA A 226 7.34 -4.90 -12.16
N SER A 227 8.28 -5.28 -11.27
CA SER A 227 8.64 -6.66 -10.96
C SER A 227 8.13 -7.18 -9.61
N THR A 228 7.45 -6.37 -8.80
CA THR A 228 7.03 -6.76 -7.44
C THR A 228 5.52 -6.80 -7.26
N GLU A 229 5.04 -7.80 -6.51
CA GLU A 229 3.64 -7.91 -6.07
C GLU A 229 3.42 -7.34 -4.67
N VAL A 230 4.49 -7.01 -3.95
CA VAL A 230 4.42 -6.45 -2.59
C VAL A 230 3.86 -5.03 -2.66
N PRO A 231 2.88 -4.66 -1.81
CA PRO A 231 2.43 -3.29 -1.66
C PRO A 231 3.61 -2.34 -1.48
N HIS A 232 3.65 -1.29 -2.27
CA HIS A 232 4.80 -0.40 -2.31
C HIS A 232 4.41 1.05 -2.48
N GLY A 233 5.32 1.93 -2.12
CA GLY A 233 5.09 3.36 -2.21
C GLY A 233 6.31 4.19 -1.90
N VAL A 234 6.08 5.47 -1.64
CA VAL A 234 7.16 6.41 -1.32
C VAL A 234 6.97 7.03 0.05
N MET A 235 8.09 7.21 0.75
CA MET A 235 8.17 7.99 1.98
C MET A 235 9.10 9.18 1.72
N ILE A 236 8.68 10.38 2.07
CA ILE A 236 9.45 11.60 1.82
C ILE A 236 9.92 12.17 3.14
N ASP A 237 11.15 12.65 3.14
CA ASP A 237 11.63 13.50 4.21
C ASP A 237 11.71 14.94 3.73
N HIS A 238 11.44 15.84 4.66
CA HIS A 238 11.89 17.20 4.51
C HIS A 238 13.41 17.24 4.34
N THR A 239 13.91 17.78 3.23
CA THR A 239 15.31 18.18 3.14
C THR A 239 15.53 19.32 4.13
N ALA A 240 16.64 19.28 4.88
CA ALA A 240 16.96 20.23 5.95
C ALA A 240 17.06 21.72 5.53
N GLY A 241 16.79 22.05 4.26
CA GLY A 241 16.83 23.37 3.67
C GLY A 241 15.58 24.23 3.91
N ASP A 242 14.36 23.67 3.98
CA ASP A 242 13.16 24.50 4.21
C ASP A 242 12.80 24.62 5.71
N ARG A 243 13.82 24.84 6.55
CA ARG A 243 13.58 25.23 7.95
C ARG A 243 12.85 26.57 7.95
N GLU A 244 11.75 26.65 8.71
CA GLU A 244 11.05 27.92 8.97
C GLU A 244 12.08 28.97 9.42
N GLY A 245 12.35 29.95 8.55
CA GLY A 245 13.28 31.06 8.82
C GLY A 245 14.56 31.12 8.00
N GLU A 246 14.89 30.12 7.15
CA GLU A 246 16.01 30.25 6.21
C GLU A 246 15.53 30.67 4.81
N PRO A 247 15.83 31.91 4.34
CA PRO A 247 15.23 32.47 3.13
C PRO A 247 15.75 31.89 1.81
N ASN A 248 16.54 30.81 1.82
CA ASN A 248 17.16 30.22 0.62
C ASN A 248 17.17 28.68 0.60
N GLY A 249 16.32 28.01 1.38
CA GLY A 249 16.02 26.59 1.20
C GLY A 249 15.39 26.38 -0.17
N GLY A 250 16.08 25.68 -1.08
CA GLY A 250 15.49 25.27 -2.34
C GLY A 250 14.31 24.36 -2.03
N SER A 251 13.10 24.87 -2.25
CA SER A 251 11.83 24.19 -2.00
C SER A 251 11.95 22.73 -2.42
N ALA A 252 11.82 21.81 -1.46
CA ALA A 252 11.67 20.40 -1.80
C ALA A 252 10.56 20.31 -2.87
N PRO A 253 10.78 19.61 -4.00
CA PRO A 253 9.77 19.53 -5.05
C PRO A 253 8.47 19.03 -4.40
N ALA A 254 7.38 19.79 -4.58
CA ALA A 254 6.09 19.42 -4.04
C ALA A 254 5.78 18.01 -4.52
N LEU A 255 5.55 17.07 -3.60
CA LEU A 255 5.23 15.68 -3.93
C LEU A 255 4.13 15.59 -4.99
N GLY A 256 3.18 16.54 -4.99
CA GLY A 256 2.10 16.65 -5.96
C GLY A 256 2.55 16.50 -7.42
N ASP A 257 3.71 17.05 -7.80
CA ASP A 257 4.16 17.04 -9.21
C ASP A 257 4.69 15.67 -9.67
N GLY A 258 5.12 14.80 -8.74
CA GLY A 258 5.66 13.47 -9.04
C GLY A 258 4.76 12.32 -8.61
N LEU A 259 3.83 12.56 -7.69
CA LEU A 259 2.98 11.53 -7.12
C LEU A 259 2.08 10.88 -8.16
N GLY A 260 1.48 11.65 -9.07
CA GLY A 260 0.61 11.09 -10.11
C GLY A 260 1.31 10.02 -10.95
N ALA A 261 2.58 10.25 -11.33
CA ALA A 261 3.38 9.26 -12.05
C ALA A 261 3.65 8.00 -11.20
N LEU A 262 3.96 8.17 -9.90
CA LEU A 262 4.15 7.05 -8.98
C LEU A 262 2.86 6.26 -8.74
N LEU A 263 1.71 6.92 -8.64
CA LEU A 263 0.41 6.27 -8.50
C LEU A 263 0.05 5.49 -9.78
N ALA A 264 0.28 6.10 -10.96
CA ALA A 264 0.12 5.43 -12.25
C ALA A 264 1.06 4.22 -12.41
N ALA A 265 2.20 4.21 -11.71
CA ALA A 265 3.11 3.07 -11.61
C ALA A 265 2.56 1.87 -10.84
N GLY A 266 1.51 2.08 -10.04
CA GLY A 266 1.02 1.08 -9.10
C GLY A 266 1.40 1.33 -7.63
N ALA A 267 1.95 2.50 -7.26
CA ALA A 267 2.10 2.84 -5.84
C ALA A 267 0.77 2.72 -5.10
N THR A 268 0.80 2.00 -3.98
CA THR A 268 -0.34 1.77 -3.09
C THR A 268 -0.16 2.45 -1.74
N LEU A 269 1.02 3.04 -1.50
CA LEU A 269 1.33 3.80 -0.30
C LEU A 269 1.98 5.15 -0.67
N ALA A 270 1.71 6.19 0.11
CA ALA A 270 2.42 7.46 0.07
C ALA A 270 2.59 8.00 1.48
N GLY A 271 3.70 8.66 1.79
CA GLY A 271 3.91 9.16 3.14
C GLY A 271 4.90 10.30 3.24
N ILE A 272 4.77 11.05 4.33
CA ILE A 272 5.76 12.02 4.79
C ILE A 272 6.27 11.56 6.14
N SER A 273 7.57 11.30 6.27
CA SER A 273 8.20 10.86 7.53
C SER A 273 8.54 12.08 8.39
N ASP A 274 9.28 13.04 7.83
CA ASP A 274 9.61 14.31 8.46
C ASP A 274 8.93 15.48 7.72
N GLY A 275 8.24 16.34 8.46
CA GLY A 275 7.60 17.55 7.96
C GLY A 275 6.17 17.32 7.48
N ALA A 276 5.47 16.34 8.07
CA ALA A 276 4.10 15.97 7.74
C ALA A 276 3.07 16.99 8.26
N THR A 277 3.02 18.20 7.67
CA THR A 277 2.01 19.20 8.02
C THR A 277 0.64 18.85 7.42
N PRO A 278 -0.49 19.30 8.03
CA PRO A 278 -1.83 19.11 7.48
C PRO A 278 -1.96 19.56 6.02
N ASP A 279 -1.45 20.74 5.67
CA ASP A 279 -1.55 21.27 4.29
C ASP A 279 -0.88 20.37 3.25
N ARG A 280 0.25 19.74 3.62
CA ARG A 280 0.96 18.82 2.73
C ARG A 280 0.22 17.51 2.58
N LEU A 281 -0.30 16.98 3.69
CA LEU A 281 -1.11 15.77 3.66
C LEU A 281 -2.38 15.98 2.82
N ALA A 282 -3.05 17.13 2.96
CA ALA A 282 -4.24 17.47 2.17
C ALA A 282 -3.93 17.55 0.66
N SER A 283 -2.78 18.13 0.30
CA SER A 283 -2.32 18.16 -1.11
C SER A 283 -2.07 16.75 -1.67
N ILE A 284 -1.45 15.87 -0.87
CA ILE A 284 -1.20 14.48 -1.26
C ILE A 284 -2.51 13.70 -1.36
N ARG A 285 -3.41 13.84 -0.37
CA ARG A 285 -4.72 13.20 -0.34
C ARG A 285 -5.55 13.57 -1.57
N THR A 286 -5.55 14.84 -1.97
CA THR A 286 -6.24 15.32 -3.18
C THR A 286 -5.75 14.58 -4.43
N ALA A 287 -4.44 14.40 -4.58
CA ALA A 287 -3.86 13.67 -5.71
C ALA A 287 -4.19 12.17 -5.68
N ILE A 288 -4.21 11.55 -4.48
CA ILE A 288 -4.65 10.17 -4.32
C ILE A 288 -6.13 10.01 -4.69
N ASP A 289 -7.00 10.89 -4.19
CA ASP A 289 -8.44 10.88 -4.46
C ASP A 289 -8.73 10.99 -5.96
N ALA A 290 -8.09 11.95 -6.64
CA ALA A 290 -8.23 12.13 -8.08
C ALA A 290 -7.83 10.86 -8.86
N HIS A 291 -6.70 10.24 -8.50
CA HIS A 291 -6.24 9.02 -9.15
C HIS A 291 -7.17 7.82 -8.88
N GLN A 292 -7.72 7.70 -7.66
CA GLN A 292 -8.67 6.63 -7.33
C GLN A 292 -9.99 6.80 -8.08
N GLN A 293 -10.48 8.03 -8.23
CA GLN A 293 -11.67 8.34 -9.01
C GLN A 293 -11.47 8.00 -10.49
N GLU A 294 -10.34 8.39 -11.08
CA GLU A 294 -9.98 8.04 -12.47
C GLU A 294 -9.93 6.52 -12.67
N ARG A 295 -9.30 5.79 -11.74
CA ARG A 295 -9.23 4.32 -11.79
C ARG A 295 -10.59 3.65 -11.66
N THR A 296 -11.43 4.16 -10.76
CA THR A 296 -12.76 3.59 -10.53
C THR A 296 -13.65 3.84 -11.75
N GLY A 297 -13.65 5.06 -12.29
CA GLY A 297 -14.41 5.37 -13.51
C GLY A 297 -13.91 4.60 -14.74
N ALA A 298 -12.60 4.38 -14.85
CA ALA A 298 -12.04 3.52 -15.90
C ALA A 298 -12.49 2.06 -15.76
N GLN A 299 -12.46 1.51 -14.54
CA GLN A 299 -12.95 0.16 -14.26
C GLN A 299 -14.45 0.02 -14.53
N GLU A 300 -15.28 0.97 -14.08
CA GLU A 300 -16.72 0.98 -14.33
C GLU A 300 -17.04 1.02 -15.83
N SER A 301 -16.31 1.85 -16.59
CA SER A 301 -16.43 1.93 -18.05
C SER A 301 -16.01 0.63 -18.74
N GLU A 302 -14.94 -0.03 -18.28
CA GLU A 302 -14.52 -1.35 -18.77
C GLU A 302 -15.55 -2.44 -18.44
N ASP A 303 -16.09 -2.44 -17.22
CA ASP A 303 -17.12 -3.37 -16.77
C ASP A 303 -18.43 -3.18 -17.56
N GLU A 304 -18.82 -1.93 -17.86
CA GLU A 304 -19.98 -1.61 -18.69
C GLU A 304 -19.77 -2.05 -20.14
N ALA A 305 -18.61 -1.74 -20.74
CA ALA A 305 -18.25 -2.17 -22.09
C ALA A 305 -18.21 -3.70 -22.20
N TRP A 306 -17.73 -4.38 -21.15
CA TRP A 306 -17.75 -5.83 -21.03
C TRP A 306 -19.18 -6.38 -20.97
N LEU A 307 -20.06 -5.78 -20.17
CA LEU A 307 -21.46 -6.18 -20.10
C LEU A 307 -22.20 -5.99 -21.42
N ASP A 308 -21.93 -4.90 -22.13
CA ASP A 308 -22.45 -4.68 -23.49
C ASP A 308 -21.97 -5.76 -24.47
N TRP A 309 -20.71 -6.19 -24.34
CA TRP A 309 -20.17 -7.29 -25.12
C TRP A 309 -20.86 -8.63 -24.83
N VAL A 310 -21.15 -8.90 -23.57
CA VAL A 310 -21.94 -10.07 -23.15
C VAL A 310 -23.36 -10.01 -23.70
N ARG A 311 -24.01 -8.84 -23.67
CA ARG A 311 -25.36 -8.63 -24.24
C ARG A 311 -25.37 -8.87 -25.75
N GLU A 312 -24.33 -8.42 -26.45
CA GLU A 312 -24.19 -8.67 -27.89
C GLU A 312 -23.92 -10.15 -28.20
N GLY A 313 -23.11 -10.83 -27.40
CA GLY A 313 -22.95 -12.29 -27.51
C GLY A 313 -24.26 -13.03 -27.29
N ALA A 314 -25.03 -12.62 -26.29
CA ALA A 314 -26.35 -13.18 -25.98
C ALA A 314 -27.36 -12.95 -27.11
N SER A 315 -27.37 -11.77 -27.74
CA SER A 315 -28.27 -11.44 -28.85
C SER A 315 -28.05 -12.33 -30.09
N ARG A 316 -26.83 -12.84 -30.26
CA ARG A 316 -26.41 -13.73 -31.35
C ARG A 316 -26.67 -15.22 -31.06
N ALA A 317 -26.99 -15.55 -29.82
CA ALA A 317 -27.28 -16.91 -29.39
C ALA A 317 -28.80 -17.17 -29.41
N PRO A 318 -29.25 -18.36 -29.86
CA PRO A 318 -30.64 -18.75 -29.68
C PRO A 318 -30.96 -18.90 -28.20
N SER A 319 -32.16 -18.49 -27.75
CA SER A 319 -32.56 -18.54 -26.33
C SER A 319 -32.39 -19.93 -25.71
N GLY A 320 -32.11 -20.00 -24.39
CA GLY A 320 -31.99 -21.26 -23.66
C GLY A 320 -31.17 -21.19 -22.38
N SER A 321 -30.35 -22.21 -22.15
CA SER A 321 -29.46 -22.27 -20.97
C SER A 321 -28.17 -21.49 -21.25
N ALA A 322 -27.74 -20.69 -20.28
CA ALA A 322 -26.47 -19.97 -20.32
C ALA A 322 -25.54 -20.39 -19.18
N LEU A 323 -24.24 -20.27 -19.40
CA LEU A 323 -23.20 -20.59 -18.43
C LEU A 323 -22.31 -19.35 -18.18
N TRP A 324 -22.08 -19.05 -16.91
CA TRP A 324 -21.10 -18.05 -16.47
C TRP A 324 -19.98 -18.75 -15.71
N LEU A 325 -18.75 -18.66 -16.22
CA LEU A 325 -17.56 -19.29 -15.64
C LEU A 325 -16.84 -18.33 -14.68
N ALA A 326 -17.48 -18.03 -13.56
CA ALA A 326 -16.87 -17.39 -12.41
C ALA A 326 -17.70 -17.62 -11.16
N VAL A 327 -17.09 -17.39 -10.00
CA VAL A 327 -17.74 -17.51 -8.68
C VAL A 327 -18.78 -16.40 -8.45
N THR A 328 -18.62 -15.27 -9.13
CA THR A 328 -19.48 -14.10 -9.02
C THR A 328 -19.91 -13.67 -10.41
N ALA A 329 -21.23 -13.58 -10.62
CA ALA A 329 -21.79 -12.96 -11.81
C ALA A 329 -22.07 -11.47 -11.54
N PRO A 330 -21.98 -10.61 -12.56
CA PRO A 330 -22.49 -9.26 -12.47
C PRO A 330 -24.00 -9.27 -12.23
N HIS A 331 -24.52 -8.21 -11.59
CA HIS A 331 -25.93 -8.12 -11.23
C HIS A 331 -26.86 -8.00 -12.45
N ASP A 332 -26.34 -7.52 -13.59
CA ASP A 332 -27.12 -7.16 -14.78
C ASP A 332 -26.86 -8.10 -15.97
N LEU A 333 -26.91 -9.41 -15.72
CA LEU A 333 -26.84 -10.39 -16.80
C LEU A 333 -28.06 -10.25 -17.74
N PRO A 334 -27.89 -10.54 -19.05
CA PRO A 334 -28.99 -10.52 -20.01
C PRO A 334 -30.19 -11.36 -19.55
N ASP A 335 -31.38 -10.76 -19.61
CA ASP A 335 -32.66 -11.42 -19.37
C ASP A 335 -32.96 -12.53 -20.38
N GLY A 336 -33.88 -13.44 -20.02
CA GLY A 336 -34.35 -14.50 -20.91
C GLY A 336 -33.46 -15.74 -20.97
N TRP A 337 -32.46 -15.82 -20.10
CA TRP A 337 -31.52 -16.93 -20.00
C TRP A 337 -31.62 -17.67 -18.66
N ALA A 338 -31.55 -19.00 -18.70
CA ALA A 338 -31.37 -19.81 -17.50
C ALA A 338 -29.88 -19.92 -17.17
N TRP A 339 -29.37 -18.95 -16.42
CA TRP A 339 -27.96 -18.86 -16.04
C TRP A 339 -27.56 -19.94 -15.04
N THR A 340 -26.46 -20.64 -15.35
CA THR A 340 -25.71 -21.49 -14.40
C THR A 340 -24.38 -20.83 -14.12
N MET A 341 -24.01 -20.69 -12.85
CA MET A 341 -22.69 -20.18 -12.45
C MET A 341 -21.83 -21.35 -11.99
N VAL A 342 -20.61 -21.44 -12.48
CA VAL A 342 -19.66 -22.49 -12.08
C VAL A 342 -18.25 -21.95 -12.00
N THR A 343 -17.43 -22.63 -11.21
CA THR A 343 -15.98 -22.45 -11.21
C THR A 343 -15.32 -23.28 -12.31
N GLU A 344 -14.08 -22.93 -12.66
CA GLU A 344 -13.27 -23.73 -13.61
C GLU A 344 -13.14 -25.19 -13.16
N ALA A 345 -12.98 -25.43 -11.86
CA ALA A 345 -12.85 -26.78 -11.29
C ALA A 345 -14.11 -27.65 -11.48
N GLU A 346 -15.27 -27.03 -11.73
CA GLU A 346 -16.54 -27.71 -11.95
C GLU A 346 -16.83 -27.96 -13.43
N LEU A 347 -16.16 -27.25 -14.34
CA LEU A 347 -16.31 -27.40 -15.79
C LEU A 347 -16.20 -28.86 -16.27
N PRO A 348 -15.27 -29.70 -15.75
CA PRO A 348 -15.19 -31.11 -16.13
C PRO A 348 -16.45 -31.91 -15.84
N ARG A 349 -17.26 -31.51 -14.85
CA ARG A 349 -18.45 -32.21 -14.36
C ARG A 349 -19.73 -31.77 -15.06
N LEU A 350 -19.67 -30.71 -15.87
CA LEU A 350 -20.82 -30.21 -16.59
C LEU A 350 -21.23 -31.15 -17.73
N PRO A 351 -22.54 -31.25 -18.01
CA PRO A 351 -23.03 -32.04 -19.12
C PRO A 351 -22.57 -31.44 -20.46
N ASN A 352 -22.29 -32.32 -21.41
CA ASN A 352 -21.91 -31.93 -22.77
C ASN A 352 -23.10 -31.30 -23.50
N ALA A 353 -22.82 -30.34 -24.39
CA ALA A 353 -23.78 -29.73 -25.31
C ALA A 353 -25.12 -29.33 -24.65
N ARG A 354 -25.04 -28.64 -23.51
CA ARG A 354 -26.23 -28.17 -22.76
C ARG A 354 -26.46 -26.67 -22.89
N TYR A 355 -25.40 -25.90 -23.11
CA TYR A 355 -25.45 -24.44 -23.03
C TYR A 355 -25.45 -23.85 -24.43
N ARG A 356 -26.32 -22.87 -24.66
CA ARG A 356 -26.40 -22.12 -25.92
C ARG A 356 -25.57 -20.85 -25.89
N PHE A 357 -25.29 -20.38 -24.69
CA PHE A 357 -24.45 -19.22 -24.43
C PHE A 357 -23.49 -19.51 -23.28
N VAL A 358 -22.20 -19.28 -23.49
CA VAL A 358 -21.17 -19.44 -22.46
C VAL A 358 -20.38 -18.15 -22.39
N VAL A 359 -20.20 -17.64 -21.17
CA VAL A 359 -19.34 -16.49 -20.88
C VAL A 359 -18.19 -16.94 -20.00
N CYS A 360 -16.98 -16.67 -20.46
CA CYS A 360 -15.73 -17.00 -19.80
C CYS A 360 -14.92 -15.71 -19.57
N PRO A 361 -15.15 -15.00 -18.45
CA PRO A 361 -14.45 -13.74 -18.16
C PRO A 361 -12.98 -13.95 -17.77
N ALA A 362 -12.60 -15.16 -17.35
CA ALA A 362 -11.24 -15.47 -16.93
C ALA A 362 -10.35 -15.79 -18.15
N PRO A 363 -9.14 -15.19 -18.25
CA PRO A 363 -8.12 -15.71 -19.15
C PRO A 363 -7.63 -17.09 -18.65
N GLY A 364 -7.16 -17.94 -19.56
CA GLY A 364 -6.46 -19.19 -19.22
C GLY A 364 -7.25 -20.45 -19.51
N ILE A 365 -8.57 -20.34 -19.70
CA ILE A 365 -9.42 -21.49 -19.97
C ILE A 365 -9.32 -21.86 -21.46
N ASP A 366 -8.92 -23.10 -21.71
CA ASP A 366 -8.85 -23.67 -23.07
C ASP A 366 -10.24 -23.60 -23.74
N PRO A 367 -10.39 -22.87 -24.86
CA PRO A 367 -11.65 -22.82 -25.60
C PRO A 367 -12.19 -24.20 -25.96
N VAL A 368 -11.32 -25.19 -26.25
CA VAL A 368 -11.74 -26.56 -26.59
C VAL A 368 -12.49 -27.22 -25.42
N ALA A 369 -12.09 -26.95 -24.18
CA ALA A 369 -12.82 -27.43 -23.00
C ALA A 369 -14.23 -26.81 -22.92
N LEU A 370 -14.38 -25.55 -23.35
CA LEU A 370 -15.66 -24.84 -23.41
C LEU A 370 -16.57 -25.32 -24.55
N ALA A 371 -15.99 -25.72 -25.69
CA ALA A 371 -16.74 -26.26 -26.82
C ALA A 371 -17.57 -27.48 -26.42
N ARG A 372 -17.04 -28.31 -25.52
CA ARG A 372 -17.72 -29.53 -25.06
C ARG A 372 -19.06 -29.24 -24.39
N VAL A 373 -19.20 -28.12 -23.69
CA VAL A 373 -20.42 -27.77 -22.96
C VAL A 373 -21.41 -26.97 -23.82
N LEU A 374 -20.95 -26.42 -24.95
CA LEU A 374 -21.76 -25.68 -25.92
C LEU A 374 -22.53 -26.62 -26.86
N GLU A 375 -23.79 -26.27 -27.12
CA GLU A 375 -24.56 -26.86 -28.23
C GLU A 375 -23.95 -26.44 -29.59
N PRO A 376 -24.08 -27.26 -30.65
CA PRO A 376 -23.74 -26.82 -32.01
C PRO A 376 -24.46 -25.52 -32.37
N GLY A 377 -23.72 -24.53 -32.87
CA GLY A 377 -24.23 -23.18 -33.12
C GLY A 377 -24.35 -22.27 -31.90
N GLY A 378 -24.03 -22.77 -30.69
CA GLY A 378 -23.92 -21.99 -29.48
C GLY A 378 -22.83 -20.93 -29.56
N VAL A 379 -22.96 -19.87 -28.74
CA VAL A 379 -22.07 -18.72 -28.73
C VAL A 379 -21.20 -18.72 -27.47
N LEU A 380 -19.92 -18.46 -27.68
CA LEU A 380 -18.92 -18.23 -26.65
C LEU A 380 -18.53 -16.75 -26.64
N VAL A 381 -18.55 -16.12 -25.46
CA VAL A 381 -17.88 -14.85 -25.19
C VAL A 381 -16.74 -15.14 -24.23
N ALA A 382 -15.50 -14.84 -24.64
CA ALA A 382 -14.32 -15.14 -23.83
C ALA A 382 -13.18 -14.14 -24.05
N VAL A 383 -12.27 -14.09 -23.07
CA VAL A 383 -10.94 -13.48 -23.24
C VAL A 383 -10.10 -14.35 -24.17
N ALA A 384 -9.54 -13.77 -25.23
CA ALA A 384 -8.58 -14.41 -26.10
C ALA A 384 -7.20 -14.48 -25.39
N GLN A 385 -6.62 -15.67 -25.33
CA GLN A 385 -5.27 -15.88 -24.78
C GLN A 385 -4.16 -15.46 -25.75
N GLU A 386 -4.35 -15.69 -27.05
CA GLU A 386 -3.34 -15.44 -28.08
C GLU A 386 -3.99 -14.95 -29.40
N PRO A 387 -3.26 -14.18 -30.22
CA PRO A 387 -3.71 -13.81 -31.56
C PRO A 387 -3.91 -15.04 -32.46
N GLY A 388 -5.17 -15.32 -32.82
CA GLY A 388 -5.50 -16.37 -33.82
C GLY A 388 -6.19 -17.61 -33.26
N GLN A 389 -6.44 -17.69 -31.96
CA GLN A 389 -7.35 -18.67 -31.37
C GLN A 389 -8.78 -18.11 -31.24
N PRO A 390 -9.81 -18.99 -31.31
CA PRO A 390 -9.71 -20.45 -31.37
C PRO A 390 -9.72 -20.94 -32.81
N GLY A 391 -8.89 -21.94 -33.12
CA GLY A 391 -9.09 -22.81 -34.29
C GLY A 391 -10.34 -23.68 -34.11
N GLU A 392 -10.43 -24.78 -34.85
CA GLU A 392 -11.49 -25.77 -34.60
C GLU A 392 -11.56 -26.14 -33.11
N PRO A 393 -12.76 -26.20 -32.49
CA PRO A 393 -14.08 -26.29 -33.13
C PRO A 393 -14.87 -24.96 -33.24
N PHE A 394 -14.21 -23.80 -33.19
CA PHE A 394 -14.92 -22.50 -33.25
C PHE A 394 -14.72 -21.76 -34.56
N ARG A 395 -15.73 -20.97 -34.92
CA ARG A 395 -15.63 -19.88 -35.88
C ARG A 395 -15.72 -18.54 -35.14
N ILE A 396 -14.67 -17.74 -35.20
CA ILE A 396 -14.67 -16.37 -34.67
C ILE A 396 -15.69 -15.54 -35.46
N LEU A 397 -16.64 -14.91 -34.75
CA LEU A 397 -17.61 -13.99 -35.32
C LEU A 397 -17.10 -12.55 -35.24
N GLU A 398 -16.53 -12.16 -34.11
CA GLU A 398 -16.00 -10.83 -33.87
C GLU A 398 -14.89 -10.87 -32.83
N ARG A 399 -13.97 -9.90 -32.93
CA ARG A 399 -12.89 -9.67 -31.98
C ARG A 399 -12.80 -8.19 -31.68
N ARG A 400 -12.59 -7.83 -30.41
CA ARG A 400 -12.41 -6.45 -29.96
C ARG A 400 -11.36 -6.40 -28.87
N GLU A 401 -10.48 -5.42 -28.93
CA GLU A 401 -9.56 -5.09 -27.85
C GLU A 401 -10.25 -4.11 -26.88
N MET A 402 -10.29 -4.44 -25.60
CA MET A 402 -10.85 -3.60 -24.52
C MET A 402 -9.92 -3.67 -23.31
N GLY A 403 -9.41 -2.52 -22.83
CA GLY A 403 -8.47 -2.48 -21.70
C GLY A 403 -7.13 -3.20 -21.97
N GLY A 404 -6.70 -3.31 -23.24
CA GLY A 404 -5.52 -4.10 -23.63
C GLY A 404 -5.74 -5.62 -23.57
N ILE A 405 -6.98 -6.07 -23.38
CA ILE A 405 -7.39 -7.46 -23.39
C ILE A 405 -8.15 -7.72 -24.70
N ASP A 406 -7.77 -8.77 -25.42
CA ASP A 406 -8.50 -9.23 -26.58
C ASP A 406 -9.72 -10.04 -26.15
N TRP A 407 -10.90 -9.65 -26.62
CA TRP A 407 -12.15 -10.35 -26.40
C TRP A 407 -12.69 -10.89 -27.71
N LEU A 408 -13.34 -12.06 -27.66
CA LEU A 408 -13.92 -12.68 -28.84
C LEU A 408 -15.36 -13.13 -28.60
N ILE A 409 -16.14 -13.04 -29.67
CA ILE A 409 -17.40 -13.76 -29.82
C ILE A 409 -17.13 -14.86 -30.85
N ALA A 410 -17.34 -16.11 -30.45
CA ALA A 410 -17.17 -17.26 -31.32
C ALA A 410 -18.43 -18.12 -31.36
N ARG A 411 -18.65 -18.79 -32.50
CA ARG A 411 -19.72 -19.78 -32.67
C ARG A 411 -19.11 -21.17 -32.73
N CYS A 412 -19.66 -22.10 -31.94
CA CYS A 412 -19.30 -23.52 -32.02
C CYS A 412 -19.80 -24.09 -33.35
N ILE A 413 -18.91 -24.74 -34.11
CA ILE A 413 -19.20 -25.34 -35.43
C ILE A 413 -19.95 -26.66 -35.28
#